data_AF-A0AAE9NNY3-F1
#
_entry.id   AF-A0AAE9NNY3-F1
#
_cell.length_a   1.000
_cell.length_b   1.000
_cell.length_c   1.000
_cell.angle_alpha   90.00
_cell.angle_beta   90.00
_cell.angle_gamma   90.00
#
_symmetry.space_group_name_H-M   'P 1'
#
loop_
_entity.id
_entity.type
_entity.pdbx_description
1 polymer ?
#
loop_
_entity_poly.entity_id
_entity_poly.type
_entity_poly.pdbx_seq_one_letter_code
_entity_poly.pdbx_strand_id
1 'polypeptide(L)'
;MKKKLLTIAVFLFLYIFTLAPVSFNLSYNKVDEVYSKNKSYKAVLYNPFPFSPFSLYHILSIDGPVIYIVLYDNDGRYIGQTSPFNFINRYDLNPILFVFPGDEFEGETDNFNLLIDGYGDAFKINTHHKTWWNWWFSLFY
;
A
#
# COMPACT_ATOMS: atom_id res chain seq x y z
N MET A 1 -12.51 20.35 28.39
CA MET A 1 -13.01 19.07 27.82
C MET A 1 -13.40 19.18 26.35
N LYS A 2 -14.25 20.15 25.94
CA LYS A 2 -14.69 20.30 24.53
C LYS A 2 -13.54 20.40 23.50
N LYS A 3 -12.47 21.15 23.79
CA LYS A 3 -11.30 21.27 22.89
C LYS A 3 -10.56 19.95 22.69
N LYS A 4 -10.34 19.17 23.77
CA LYS A 4 -9.67 17.86 23.68
C LYS A 4 -10.50 16.86 22.86
N LEU A 5 -11.82 16.85 23.09
CA LEU A 5 -12.74 16.01 22.32
C LEU A 5 -12.73 16.39 20.83
N LEU A 6 -12.75 17.69 20.52
CA LEU A 6 -12.64 18.17 19.15
C LEU A 6 -11.32 17.73 18.50
N THR A 7 -10.20 17.86 19.20
CA THR A 7 -8.90 17.40 18.70
C THR A 7 -8.91 15.90 18.40
N ILE A 8 -9.41 15.07 19.32
CA ILE A 8 -9.54 13.62 19.10
C ILE A 8 -10.44 13.34 17.90
N ALA A 9 -11.58 14.02 17.80
CA ALA A 9 -12.51 13.86 16.68
C ALA A 9 -11.87 14.24 15.34
N VAL A 10 -11.06 15.30 15.30
CA VAL A 10 -10.32 15.70 14.09
C VAL A 10 -9.28 14.64 13.72
N PHE A 11 -8.50 14.12 14.68
CA PHE A 11 -7.54 13.04 14.39
C PHE A 11 -8.23 11.76 13.90
N LEU A 12 -9.33 11.35 14.54
CA LEU A 12 -10.11 10.20 14.10
C LEU A 12 -10.70 10.42 12.71
N PHE A 13 -11.23 11.61 12.44
CA PHE A 13 -11.74 11.96 11.12
C PHE A 13 -10.64 11.86 10.06
N LEU A 14 -9.47 12.46 10.31
CA LEU A 14 -8.34 12.38 9.39
C LEU A 14 -7.89 10.93 9.18
N TYR A 15 -7.80 10.14 10.25
CA TYR A 15 -7.42 8.73 10.18
C TYR A 15 -8.42 7.92 9.33
N ILE A 16 -9.72 8.05 9.62
CA ILE A 16 -10.79 7.36 8.87
C ILE A 16 -10.76 7.79 7.40
N PHE A 17 -10.54 9.08 7.14
CA PHE A 17 -10.56 9.62 5.79
C PHE A 17 -9.38 9.13 4.95
N THR A 18 -8.20 9.00 5.56
CA THR A 18 -6.93 8.79 4.84
C THR A 18 -6.35 7.38 5.01
N LEU A 19 -6.21 6.89 6.24
CA LEU A 19 -5.44 5.67 6.53
C LEU A 19 -6.32 4.44 6.70
N ALA A 20 -7.54 4.59 7.22
CA ALA A 20 -8.44 3.47 7.45
C ALA A 20 -8.73 2.62 6.19
N PRO A 21 -8.85 3.19 4.96
CA PRO A 21 -9.06 2.40 3.75
C PRO A 21 -8.02 1.31 3.49
N VAL A 22 -6.79 1.50 3.98
CA VAL A 22 -5.64 0.61 3.74
C VAL A 22 -5.04 0.05 5.03
N SER A 23 -5.81 0.08 6.13
CA SER A 23 -5.32 -0.35 7.45
C SER A 23 -5.48 -1.85 7.68
N PHE A 24 -6.27 -2.56 6.86
CA PHE A 24 -6.65 -3.96 7.08
C PHE A 24 -6.28 -4.85 5.89
N ASN A 25 -5.35 -5.78 6.11
CA ASN A 25 -4.84 -6.74 5.14
C ASN A 25 -5.47 -8.11 5.41
N LEU A 26 -6.73 -8.27 5.02
CA LEU A 26 -7.54 -9.43 5.36
C LEU A 26 -7.72 -10.34 4.14
N SER A 27 -8.01 -11.62 4.37
CA SER A 27 -8.16 -12.58 3.26
C SER A 27 -9.27 -12.20 2.28
N TYR A 28 -10.29 -11.46 2.72
CA TYR A 28 -11.43 -11.10 1.88
C TYR A 28 -11.20 -9.88 0.98
N ASN A 29 -10.28 -8.98 1.32
CA ASN A 29 -9.94 -7.83 0.45
C ASN A 29 -8.66 -8.11 -0.35
N LYS A 30 -8.06 -9.28 -0.20
CA LYS A 30 -6.94 -9.72 -1.04
C LYS A 30 -7.42 -9.97 -2.47
N VAL A 31 -6.69 -9.43 -3.43
CA VAL A 31 -6.96 -9.56 -4.87
C VAL A 31 -6.02 -10.55 -5.52
N ASP A 32 -4.71 -10.41 -5.24
CA ASP A 32 -3.68 -11.22 -5.89
C ASP A 32 -2.39 -11.23 -5.06
N GLU A 33 -1.45 -12.08 -5.43
CA GLU A 33 -0.10 -12.10 -4.89
C GLU A 33 0.96 -12.36 -5.97
N VAL A 34 2.08 -11.64 -5.87
CA VAL A 34 3.22 -11.75 -6.77
C VAL A 34 4.46 -12.01 -5.92
N TYR A 35 5.25 -13.00 -6.33
CA TYR A 35 6.46 -13.39 -5.61
C TYR A 35 7.70 -12.89 -6.35
N SER A 36 8.74 -12.50 -5.60
CA SER A 36 10.06 -12.28 -6.17
C SER A 36 10.61 -13.58 -6.78
N LYS A 37 11.55 -13.48 -7.72
CA LYS A 37 12.15 -14.65 -8.40
C LYS A 37 12.74 -15.67 -7.42
N ASN A 38 13.36 -15.20 -6.35
CA ASN A 38 13.95 -16.01 -5.29
C ASN A 38 12.98 -16.37 -4.15
N LYS A 39 11.71 -15.93 -4.22
CA LYS A 39 10.69 -16.08 -3.17
C LYS A 39 11.06 -15.46 -1.81
N SER A 40 12.06 -14.58 -1.76
CA SER A 40 12.42 -13.84 -0.55
C SER A 40 11.40 -12.77 -0.18
N TYR A 41 10.60 -12.32 -1.14
CA TYR A 41 9.56 -11.32 -0.95
C TYR A 41 8.26 -11.72 -1.62
N LYS A 42 7.16 -11.18 -1.08
CA LYS A 42 5.82 -11.30 -1.64
C LYS A 42 5.12 -9.94 -1.62
N ALA A 43 4.70 -9.48 -2.79
CA ALA A 43 3.80 -8.34 -2.94
C ALA A 43 2.36 -8.85 -2.98
N VAL A 44 1.51 -8.37 -2.09
CA VAL A 44 0.09 -8.72 -2.05
C VAL A 44 -0.75 -7.51 -2.39
N LEU A 45 -1.69 -7.69 -3.30
CA LEU A 45 -2.58 -6.64 -3.78
C LEU A 45 -3.88 -6.72 -3.00
N TYR A 46 -4.30 -5.59 -2.43
CA TYR A 46 -5.51 -5.50 -1.62
C TYR A 46 -6.44 -4.41 -2.15
N ASN A 47 -7.74 -4.67 -2.09
CA ASN A 47 -8.79 -3.69 -2.36
C ASN A 47 -8.95 -2.71 -1.18
N PRO A 48 -9.19 -1.43 -1.53
CA PRO A 48 -9.81 -0.40 -0.73
C PRO A 48 -10.84 -0.85 0.28
N PHE A 49 -10.78 -0.47 1.56
CA PHE A 49 -12.03 -0.34 2.29
C PHE A 49 -12.76 0.94 1.90
N PRO A 50 -14.07 0.90 1.62
CA PRO A 50 -14.87 2.08 1.30
C PRO A 50 -15.23 2.88 2.57
N PHE A 51 -14.27 3.07 3.47
CA PHE A 51 -14.48 3.76 4.76
C PHE A 51 -14.46 5.29 4.64
N SER A 52 -14.00 5.83 3.51
CA SER A 52 -13.97 7.27 3.27
C SER A 52 -14.51 7.67 1.91
N PRO A 53 -15.08 8.88 1.77
CA PRO A 53 -15.44 9.44 0.47
C PRO A 53 -14.28 9.41 -0.54
N PHE A 54 -13.04 9.59 -0.06
CA PHE A 54 -11.84 9.48 -0.89
C PHE A 54 -11.65 8.08 -1.47
N SER A 55 -11.70 7.05 -0.63
CA SER A 55 -11.63 5.65 -1.10
C SER A 55 -12.79 5.29 -2.04
N LEU A 56 -14.00 5.75 -1.74
CA LEU A 56 -15.18 5.55 -2.58
C LEU A 56 -15.03 6.23 -3.94
N TYR A 57 -14.53 7.46 -3.98
CA TYR A 57 -14.26 8.17 -5.23
C TYR A 57 -13.34 7.36 -6.13
N HIS A 58 -12.23 6.85 -5.58
CA HIS A 58 -11.31 5.99 -6.33
C HIS A 58 -11.96 4.70 -6.82
N ILE A 59 -12.67 3.99 -5.93
CA ILE A 59 -13.39 2.74 -6.27
C ILE A 59 -14.39 2.96 -7.41
N LEU A 60 -15.04 4.13 -7.48
CA LEU A 60 -16.05 4.43 -8.49
C LEU A 60 -15.47 5.04 -9.78
N SER A 61 -14.30 5.67 -9.71
CA SER A 61 -13.72 6.44 -10.81
C SER A 61 -12.64 5.68 -11.59
N ILE A 62 -12.07 4.63 -11.01
CA ILE A 62 -11.11 3.75 -11.68
C ILE A 62 -11.87 2.56 -12.26
N ASP A 63 -11.77 2.35 -13.57
CA ASP A 63 -12.46 1.27 -14.29
C ASP A 63 -11.81 -0.09 -14.02
N GLY A 64 -12.06 -0.68 -12.85
CA GLY A 64 -11.61 -2.02 -12.47
C GLY A 64 -11.35 -2.17 -10.97
N PRO A 65 -10.74 -3.30 -10.55
CA PRO A 65 -10.40 -3.52 -9.14
C PRO A 65 -9.32 -2.53 -8.71
N VAL A 66 -9.69 -1.61 -7.82
CA VAL A 66 -8.78 -0.61 -7.25
C VAL A 66 -7.92 -1.27 -6.17
N ILE A 67 -6.61 -1.11 -6.25
CA ILE A 67 -5.70 -1.77 -5.31
C ILE A 67 -4.67 -0.82 -4.70
N TYR A 68 -4.16 -1.25 -3.55
CA TYR A 68 -2.87 -0.86 -2.99
C TYR A 68 -2.01 -2.13 -2.81
N ILE A 69 -0.69 -1.95 -2.71
CA ILE A 69 0.25 -3.08 -2.63
C ILE A 69 0.92 -3.09 -1.26
N VAL A 70 1.01 -4.27 -0.66
CA VAL A 70 1.72 -4.51 0.59
C VAL A 70 2.84 -5.50 0.34
N LEU A 71 4.04 -5.16 0.80
CA LEU A 71 5.23 -5.99 0.70
C LEU A 71 5.44 -6.76 2.00
N TYR A 72 5.68 -8.06 1.85
CA TYR A 72 6.02 -8.98 2.93
C TYR A 72 7.35 -9.68 2.63
N ASP A 73 8.04 -10.11 3.68
CA ASP A 73 9.15 -11.07 3.56
C ASP A 73 8.64 -12.51 3.36
N ASN A 74 9.58 -13.45 3.23
CA ASN A 74 9.31 -14.88 3.05
C ASN A 74 8.62 -15.55 4.25
N ASP A 75 8.77 -14.99 5.45
CA ASP A 75 8.10 -15.43 6.68
C ASP A 75 6.69 -14.83 6.80
N GLY A 76 6.29 -13.96 5.87
CA GLY A 76 5.00 -13.29 5.87
C GLY A 76 4.93 -12.07 6.80
N ARG A 77 6.07 -11.54 7.25
CA ARG A 77 6.13 -10.33 8.08
C ARG A 77 5.96 -9.09 7.22
N TYR A 78 5.25 -8.11 7.75
CA TYR A 78 5.00 -6.84 7.07
C TYR A 78 6.28 -6.01 6.94
N ILE A 79 6.60 -5.60 5.71
CA ILE A 79 7.71 -4.68 5.45
C ILE A 79 7.18 -3.25 5.30
N GLY A 80 6.15 -3.08 4.47
CA GLY A 80 5.58 -1.79 4.13
C GLY A 80 4.49 -1.91 3.08
N GLN A 81 3.86 -0.78 2.76
CA GLN A 81 2.86 -0.67 1.72
C GLN A 81 3.03 0.62 0.92
N THR A 82 2.39 0.64 -0.25
CA THR A 82 2.32 1.82 -1.11
C THR A 82 1.56 2.95 -0.41
N SER A 83 1.70 4.17 -0.93
CA SER A 83 1.05 5.36 -0.40
C SER A 83 -0.44 5.11 -0.12
N PRO A 84 -0.95 5.48 1.08
CA PRO A 84 -2.38 5.37 1.39
C PRO A 84 -3.25 6.34 0.58
N PHE A 85 -2.61 7.24 -0.19
CA PHE A 85 -3.25 8.29 -0.97
C PHE A 85 -3.29 7.99 -2.47
N ASN A 86 -2.71 6.88 -2.92
CA ASN A 86 -2.61 6.54 -4.32
C ASN A 86 -3.06 5.10 -4.53
N PHE A 87 -3.96 4.93 -5.49
CA PHE A 87 -4.46 3.62 -5.89
C PHE A 87 -4.31 3.46 -7.38
N ILE A 88 -4.23 2.20 -7.82
CA ILE A 88 -4.11 1.84 -9.22
C ILE A 88 -5.14 0.78 -9.57
N ASN A 89 -5.51 0.72 -10.85
CA ASN A 89 -6.30 -0.38 -11.37
C ASN A 89 -5.45 -1.66 -11.40
N ARG A 90 -5.95 -2.75 -10.83
CA ARG A 90 -5.32 -4.06 -10.94
C ARG A 90 -5.04 -4.44 -12.39
N TYR A 91 -5.91 -4.09 -13.33
CA TYR A 91 -5.73 -4.47 -14.74
C TYR A 91 -4.60 -3.73 -15.44
N ASP A 92 -4.13 -2.61 -14.89
CA ASP A 92 -2.94 -1.92 -15.39
C ASP A 92 -1.64 -2.60 -14.92
N LEU A 93 -1.74 -3.61 -14.04
CA LEU A 93 -0.59 -4.32 -13.47
C LEU A 93 -0.33 -5.66 -14.15
N ASN A 94 0.85 -5.79 -14.75
CA ASN A 94 1.47 -7.05 -15.14
C ASN A 94 2.58 -7.41 -14.14
N PRO A 95 2.74 -8.68 -13.72
CA PRO A 95 3.85 -9.10 -12.85
C PRO A 95 5.24 -8.65 -13.30
N ILE A 96 5.48 -8.46 -14.62
CA ILE A 96 6.75 -7.95 -15.15
C ILE A 96 7.07 -6.52 -14.69
N LEU A 97 6.08 -5.77 -14.21
CA LEU A 97 6.23 -4.41 -13.71
C LEU A 97 6.73 -4.37 -12.26
N PHE A 98 6.78 -5.51 -11.56
CA PHE A 98 7.16 -5.59 -10.17
C PHE A 98 8.68 -5.77 -10.08
N VAL A 99 9.35 -4.77 -9.52
CA VAL A 99 10.76 -4.85 -9.16
C VAL A 99 10.83 -5.08 -7.67
N PHE A 100 11.41 -6.21 -7.26
CA PHE A 100 11.55 -6.54 -5.85
C PHE A 100 12.91 -6.09 -5.30
N PRO A 101 13.03 -5.92 -3.98
CA PRO A 101 14.33 -5.67 -3.37
C PRO A 101 15.32 -6.78 -3.72
N GLY A 102 16.51 -6.39 -4.15
CA GLY A 102 17.56 -7.28 -4.66
C GLY A 102 17.52 -7.49 -6.18
N ASP A 103 16.44 -7.13 -6.87
CA ASP A 103 16.47 -6.96 -8.32
C ASP A 103 17.20 -5.64 -8.61
N GLU A 104 18.34 -5.67 -9.32
CA GLU A 104 19.06 -4.45 -9.68
C GLU A 104 18.19 -3.59 -10.63
N PHE A 105 17.64 -2.50 -10.09
CA PHE A 105 16.89 -1.49 -10.84
C PHE A 105 17.33 -0.09 -10.42
N GLU A 106 17.80 0.70 -11.39
CA GLU A 106 18.32 2.07 -11.17
C GLU A 106 19.39 2.18 -10.05
N GLY A 107 20.08 1.09 -9.74
CA GLY A 107 21.08 1.04 -8.66
C GLY A 107 20.50 1.01 -7.24
N GLU A 108 19.18 0.92 -7.08
CA GLU A 108 18.51 0.84 -5.79
C GLU A 108 18.08 -0.60 -5.48
N THR A 109 18.88 -1.32 -4.68
CA THR A 109 18.60 -2.72 -4.32
C THR A 109 17.59 -2.89 -3.19
N ASP A 110 17.28 -1.81 -2.48
CA ASP A 110 16.53 -1.87 -1.21
C ASP A 110 15.04 -1.54 -1.39
N ASN A 111 14.62 -1.34 -2.62
CA ASN A 111 13.29 -0.86 -2.94
C ASN A 111 12.48 -1.92 -3.68
N PHE A 112 11.24 -2.05 -3.25
CA PHE A 112 10.18 -2.51 -4.14
C PHE A 112 9.69 -1.32 -4.97
N ASN A 113 9.55 -1.50 -6.27
CA ASN A 113 9.06 -0.50 -7.21
C ASN A 113 8.08 -1.10 -8.22
N LEU A 114 7.24 -0.23 -8.79
CA LEU A 114 6.49 -0.54 -10.00
C LEU A 114 7.08 0.22 -11.18
N LEU A 115 7.33 -0.47 -12.29
CA LEU A 115 7.79 0.12 -13.56
C LEU A 115 6.64 0.79 -14.31
N ILE A 116 6.04 1.81 -13.70
CA ILE A 116 4.88 2.52 -14.25
C ILE A 116 5.15 4.01 -14.20
N ASP A 117 5.14 4.64 -15.38
CA ASP A 117 5.31 6.08 -15.51
C ASP A 117 4.13 6.84 -14.88
N GLY A 118 4.42 8.00 -14.29
CA GLY A 118 3.41 8.95 -13.82
C GLY A 118 2.97 8.79 -12.36
N TYR A 119 3.39 7.74 -11.66
CA TYR A 119 3.04 7.54 -10.23
C TYR A 119 4.19 7.85 -9.25
N GLY A 120 5.42 7.99 -9.73
CA GLY A 120 6.60 8.34 -8.92
C GLY A 120 6.78 7.45 -7.68
N ASP A 121 7.20 8.05 -6.57
CA ASP A 121 7.47 7.33 -5.31
C ASP A 121 6.23 6.80 -4.59
N ALA A 122 5.01 7.03 -5.10
CA ALA A 122 3.78 6.60 -4.44
C ALA A 122 3.67 5.07 -4.30
N PHE A 123 4.33 4.32 -5.19
CA PHE A 123 4.34 2.85 -5.17
C PHE A 123 5.69 2.26 -4.74
N LYS A 124 6.62 3.11 -4.31
CA LYS A 124 7.94 2.71 -3.81
C LYS A 124 7.82 2.26 -2.35
N ILE A 125 8.41 1.12 -2.02
CA ILE A 125 8.52 0.62 -0.64
C ILE A 125 9.98 0.31 -0.36
N ASN A 126 10.63 1.11 0.47
CA ASN A 126 12.01 0.86 0.90
C ASN A 126 12.04 -0.08 2.12
N THR A 127 12.87 -1.10 2.07
CA THR A 127 13.01 -2.10 3.14
C THR A 127 13.76 -1.57 4.38
N HIS A 128 14.59 -0.54 4.22
CA HIS A 128 15.42 0.05 5.29
C HIS A 128 14.91 1.41 5.77
N HIS A 129 14.48 2.28 4.85
CA HIS A 129 14.03 3.65 5.10
C HIS A 129 12.50 3.73 4.98
N LYS A 130 11.80 3.23 6.01
CA LYS A 130 10.34 3.22 6.03
C LYS A 130 9.77 4.64 5.99
N THR A 131 8.78 4.85 5.12
CA THR A 131 7.91 6.03 5.14
C THR A 131 7.13 6.11 6.46
N TRP A 132 6.64 7.29 6.82
CA TRP A 132 5.95 7.49 8.10
C TRP A 132 4.69 6.61 8.24
N TRP A 133 3.97 6.35 7.14
CA TRP A 133 2.79 5.47 7.19
C TRP A 133 3.20 4.01 7.33
N ASN A 134 4.32 3.57 6.74
CA ASN A 134 4.82 2.22 6.93
C ASN A 134 5.29 2.00 8.37
N TRP A 135 5.89 3.01 9.01
CA TRP A 135 6.14 3.00 10.45
C TRP A 135 4.85 2.82 11.25
N TRP A 136 3.81 3.58 10.93
CA TRP A 136 2.52 3.49 11.59
C TRP A 136 1.87 2.10 11.42
N PHE A 137 1.80 1.58 10.19
CA PHE A 137 1.16 0.29 9.92
C PHE A 137 1.95 -0.91 10.47
N SER A 138 3.27 -0.80 10.60
CA SER A 138 4.09 -1.83 11.26
C SER A 138 3.74 -2.03 12.74
N LEU A 139 2.94 -1.16 13.37
CA LEU A 139 2.46 -1.37 14.73
C LEU A 139 1.30 -2.38 14.81
N PHE A 140 0.68 -2.70 13.68
CA PHE A 140 -0.53 -3.54 13.59
C PHE A 140 -0.28 -4.89 12.91
N TYR A 141 0.91 -5.10 12.33
CA TYR A 141 1.32 -6.32 11.61
C TYR A 141 2.72 -6.74 12.05
#